data_AF-A0A4P6EPT4-F1
#
_entry.id   AF-A0A4P6EPT4-F1
#
_cell.length_a   1.000
_cell.length_b   1.000
_cell.length_c   1.000
_cell.angle_alpha   90.00
_cell.angle_beta   90.00
_cell.angle_gamma   90.00
#
_symmetry.space_group_name_H-M   'P 1'
#
loop_
_entity.id
_entity.type
_entity.pdbx_description
1 polymer ?
#
loop_
_entity_poly.entity_id
_entity_poly.type
_entity_poly.pdbx_seq_one_letter_code
_entity_poly.pdbx_strand_id
1 'polypeptide(L)'
;MLRNLDDARGAPGFVRFESPTPNSRGRHVGVFGLANRLAHDGALAPDDWAWWRHSNDWCNAAYPDPSTVDPQVYDHAVNPGATAWFRPSAVHLIDKTREYLDLLDRYGVPWTERRSAAPGRVVYADDGQVVVVPGESDD
;
A
#
# COMPACT_ATOMS: atom_id res chain seq x y z
N MET A 1 17.57 -26.14 14.00
CA MET A 1 16.22 -26.60 13.62
C MET A 1 15.66 -25.57 12.66
N LEU A 2 15.99 -25.71 11.36
CA LEU A 2 15.43 -24.87 10.31
C LEU A 2 13.96 -25.26 10.16
N ARG A 3 13.04 -24.37 10.54
CA ARG A 3 11.62 -24.57 10.22
C ARG A 3 11.48 -24.43 8.70
N ASN A 4 11.03 -25.53 8.09
CA ASN A 4 10.72 -25.63 6.67
C ASN A 4 9.89 -24.43 6.22
N LEU A 5 10.39 -23.73 5.20
CA LEU A 5 9.69 -22.65 4.50
C LEU A 5 8.61 -23.19 3.52
N ASP A 6 8.37 -24.50 3.51
CA ASP A 6 7.50 -25.18 2.55
C ASP A 6 6.01 -25.27 2.96
N ASP A 7 5.62 -24.80 4.15
CA ASP A 7 4.21 -24.77 4.60
C ASP A 7 3.41 -23.55 4.08
N ALA A 8 4.01 -22.68 3.25
CA ALA A 8 3.39 -21.41 2.84
C ALA A 8 2.50 -21.46 1.57
N ARG A 9 2.13 -22.64 1.08
CA ARG A 9 1.25 -22.77 -0.13
C ARG A 9 -0.26 -22.65 0.15
N GLY A 10 -0.66 -22.20 1.34
CA GLY A 10 -2.07 -22.02 1.69
C GLY A 10 -2.39 -20.89 2.70
N ALA A 11 -1.40 -20.14 3.19
CA ALA A 11 -1.67 -18.97 4.02
C ALA A 11 -2.07 -17.79 3.11
N PRO A 12 -3.06 -16.95 3.48
CA PRO A 12 -3.33 -15.73 2.73
C PRO A 12 -2.04 -14.92 2.68
N GLY A 13 -1.51 -14.69 1.49
CA GLY A 13 -0.30 -13.88 1.30
C GLY A 13 -0.55 -12.42 1.66
N PHE A 14 0.50 -11.62 1.59
CA PHE A 14 0.39 -10.16 1.65
C PHE A 14 -0.45 -9.65 0.48
N VAL A 15 -1.17 -8.56 0.70
CA VAL A 15 -2.02 -7.93 -0.33
C VAL A 15 -1.65 -6.47 -0.52
N ARG A 16 -1.70 -6.00 -1.77
CA ARG A 16 -1.46 -4.61 -2.14
C ARG A 16 -2.48 -4.18 -3.18
N PHE A 17 -2.99 -2.97 -3.04
CA PHE A 17 -3.85 -2.32 -4.03
C PHE A 17 -3.09 -1.15 -4.65
N GLU A 18 -3.02 -1.12 -5.98
CA GLU A 18 -2.18 -0.16 -6.70
C GLU A 18 -2.72 0.19 -8.09
N SER A 19 -2.13 1.21 -8.73
CA SER A 19 -2.44 1.53 -10.12
C SER A 19 -2.04 0.37 -11.04
N PRO A 20 -2.82 0.06 -12.09
CA PRO A 20 -2.49 -1.02 -13.01
C PRO A 20 -1.28 -0.70 -13.89
N THR A 21 -0.97 0.58 -14.07
CA THR A 21 0.19 1.05 -14.82
C THR A 21 1.15 1.80 -13.90
N PRO A 22 2.48 1.72 -14.17
CA PRO A 22 3.45 2.51 -13.44
C PRO A 22 3.35 3.99 -13.81
N ASN A 23 3.68 4.87 -12.86
CA ASN A 23 3.84 6.29 -13.12
C ASN A 23 5.13 6.59 -13.90
N SER A 24 5.41 7.86 -14.19
CA SER A 24 6.63 8.30 -14.91
C SER A 24 7.95 7.93 -14.24
N ARG A 25 7.93 7.49 -12.97
CA ARG A 25 9.07 6.97 -12.22
C ARG A 25 9.10 5.44 -12.16
N GLY A 26 8.30 4.76 -12.96
CA GLY A 26 8.23 3.29 -12.99
C GLY A 26 7.48 2.67 -11.80
N ARG A 27 6.79 3.46 -10.97
CA ARG A 27 6.16 2.95 -9.73
C ARG A 27 4.65 2.76 -9.90
N HIS A 28 4.15 1.57 -9.55
CA HIS A 28 2.74 1.34 -9.32
C HIS A 28 2.32 2.05 -8.01
N VAL A 29 1.46 3.06 -8.14
CA VAL A 29 1.10 3.95 -7.03
C VAL A 29 0.06 3.24 -6.16
N GLY A 30 0.26 3.21 -4.85
CA GLY A 30 -0.71 2.62 -3.93
C GLY A 30 -2.00 3.45 -3.84
N VAL A 31 -3.11 2.80 -3.47
CA VAL A 31 -4.45 3.41 -3.33
C VAL A 31 -4.50 4.75 -2.60
N PHE A 32 -3.84 4.89 -1.45
CA PHE A 32 -3.79 6.16 -0.73
C PHE A 32 -3.11 7.25 -1.55
N GLY A 33 -2.04 6.92 -2.28
CA GLY A 33 -1.36 7.84 -3.18
C GLY A 33 -2.22 8.27 -4.37
N LEU A 34 -3.07 7.37 -4.89
CA LEU A 34 -4.03 7.68 -5.94
C LEU A 34 -5.12 8.64 -5.44
N ALA A 35 -5.70 8.36 -4.28
CA ALA A 35 -6.71 9.24 -3.68
C ALA A 35 -6.13 10.61 -3.28
N ASN A 36 -4.92 10.63 -2.74
CA ASN A 36 -4.21 11.89 -2.42
C ASN A 36 -3.99 12.72 -3.69
N ARG A 37 -3.70 12.11 -4.83
CA ARG A 37 -3.58 12.82 -6.10
C ARG A 37 -4.92 13.48 -6.49
N LEU A 38 -6.04 12.76 -6.43
CA LEU A 38 -7.35 13.35 -6.71
C LEU A 38 -7.64 14.57 -5.82
N ALA A 39 -7.32 14.47 -4.52
CA ALA A 39 -7.50 15.56 -3.58
C ALA A 39 -6.60 16.76 -3.90
N HIS A 40 -5.31 16.53 -4.18
CA HIS A 40 -4.35 17.59 -4.49
C HIS A 40 -4.61 18.25 -5.84
N ASP A 41 -5.13 17.51 -6.82
CA ASP A 41 -5.49 18.03 -8.14
C ASP A 41 -6.84 18.79 -8.10
N GLY A 42 -7.51 18.86 -6.94
CA GLY A 42 -8.79 19.53 -6.78
C GLY A 42 -9.96 18.83 -7.50
N ALA A 43 -9.81 17.53 -7.80
CA ALA A 43 -10.79 16.77 -8.56
C ALA A 43 -11.97 16.28 -7.71
N LEU A 44 -11.81 16.21 -6.39
CA LEU A 44 -12.85 15.72 -5.48
C LEU A 44 -13.97 16.75 -5.28
N ALA A 45 -15.22 16.28 -5.32
CA ALA A 45 -16.36 17.03 -4.83
C ALA A 45 -16.21 17.37 -3.32
N PRO A 46 -16.86 18.43 -2.80
CA PRO A 46 -16.64 18.90 -1.44
C PRO A 46 -16.82 17.83 -0.36
N ASP A 47 -17.89 17.02 -0.46
CA ASP A 47 -18.17 15.96 0.52
C ASP A 47 -17.12 14.84 0.49
N ASP A 48 -16.65 14.48 -0.71
CA ASP A 48 -15.58 13.49 -0.88
C ASP A 48 -14.23 13.98 -0.40
N TRP A 49 -13.94 15.26 -0.61
CA TRP A 49 -12.74 15.88 -0.08
C TRP A 49 -12.76 15.88 1.46
N ALA A 50 -13.89 16.23 2.07
CA ALA A 50 -14.05 16.22 3.52
C ALA A 50 -13.91 14.81 4.10
N TRP A 51 -14.53 13.81 3.45
CA TRP A 51 -14.37 12.41 3.80
C TRP A 51 -12.92 11.94 3.66
N TRP A 52 -12.24 12.29 2.57
CA TRP A 52 -10.84 11.91 2.32
C TRP A 52 -9.93 12.48 3.41
N ARG A 53 -10.13 13.76 3.79
CA ARG A 53 -9.36 14.41 4.86
C ARG A 53 -9.55 13.68 6.19
N HIS A 54 -10.80 13.46 6.59
CA HIS A 54 -11.12 12.76 7.84
C HIS A 54 -10.56 11.33 7.86
N SER A 55 -10.65 10.62 6.73
CA SER A 55 -10.14 9.26 6.59
C SER A 55 -8.62 9.20 6.69
N ASN A 56 -7.90 10.13 6.06
CA ASN A 56 -6.45 10.24 6.19
C ASN A 56 -6.04 10.59 7.63
N ASP A 57 -6.76 11.49 8.30
CA ASP A 57 -6.51 11.83 9.70
C ASP A 57 -6.67 10.62 10.63
N TRP A 58 -7.74 9.85 10.42
CA TRP A 58 -7.95 8.60 11.15
C TRP A 58 -6.82 7.59 10.90
N CYS A 59 -6.42 7.37 9.64
CA CYS A 59 -5.33 6.45 9.31
C CYS A 59 -4.00 6.88 9.96
N ASN A 60 -3.67 8.16 9.90
CA ASN A 60 -2.44 8.71 10.49
C ASN A 60 -2.42 8.60 12.02
N ALA A 61 -3.59 8.64 12.67
CA ALA A 61 -3.70 8.43 14.11
C ALA A 61 -3.68 6.95 14.50
N ALA A 62 -4.23 6.07 13.66
CA ALA A 62 -4.38 4.65 13.95
C ALA A 62 -3.16 3.81 13.60
N TYR A 63 -2.35 4.22 12.62
CA TYR A 63 -1.24 3.42 12.09
C TYR A 63 0.07 4.23 12.04
N PRO A 64 1.23 3.59 12.32
CA PRO A 64 2.53 4.23 12.11
C PRO A 64 2.73 4.60 10.63
N ASP A 65 3.23 5.81 10.37
CA ASP A 65 3.81 6.14 9.07
C ASP A 65 5.27 5.64 9.05
N PRO A 66 5.62 4.67 8.18
CA PRO A 66 6.98 4.15 8.12
C PRO A 66 8.03 5.24 7.89
N SER A 67 7.69 6.31 7.16
CA SER A 67 8.57 7.43 6.86
C SER A 67 8.90 8.29 8.09
N THR A 68 8.03 8.25 9.12
CA THR A 68 8.25 8.96 10.38
C THR A 68 9.06 8.13 11.37
N VAL A 69 8.92 6.80 11.31
CA VAL A 69 9.69 5.85 12.12
C VAL A 69 11.13 5.76 11.62
N ASP A 70 11.31 5.62 10.31
CA ASP A 70 12.61 5.62 9.66
C ASP A 70 12.51 6.28 8.27
N PRO A 71 13.12 7.46 8.07
CA PRO A 71 13.04 8.17 6.80
C PRO A 71 13.72 7.41 5.64
N GLN A 72 14.56 6.41 5.91
CA GLN A 72 15.23 5.62 4.88
C GLN A 72 14.31 4.58 4.24
N VAL A 73 13.14 4.27 4.82
CA VAL A 73 12.23 3.22 4.35
C VAL A 73 11.81 3.41 2.88
N TYR A 74 11.51 4.64 2.49
CA TYR A 74 11.13 5.00 1.11
C TYR A 74 12.19 5.84 0.39
N ASP A 75 13.39 6.00 0.98
CA ASP A 75 14.50 6.65 0.30
C ASP A 75 14.89 5.83 -0.92
N HIS A 76 14.77 6.41 -2.11
CA HIS A 76 15.04 5.72 -3.37
C HIS A 76 16.52 5.32 -3.55
N ALA A 77 17.46 6.05 -2.95
CA ALA A 77 18.88 5.71 -3.02
C ALA A 77 19.23 4.51 -2.13
N VAL A 78 18.46 4.28 -1.06
CA VAL A 78 18.66 3.17 -0.11
C VAL A 78 17.80 1.96 -0.47
N ASN A 79 16.52 2.20 -0.74
CA ASN A 79 15.47 1.21 -0.95
C ASN A 79 14.71 1.49 -2.26
N PRO A 80 15.36 1.31 -3.43
CA PRO A 80 14.75 1.60 -4.72
C PRO A 80 13.48 0.77 -4.92
N GLY A 81 12.40 1.43 -5.36
CA GLY A 81 11.13 0.75 -5.62
C GLY A 81 10.37 0.26 -4.39
N ALA A 82 10.76 0.67 -3.17
CA ALA A 82 10.09 0.25 -1.93
C ALA A 82 8.56 0.43 -2.01
N THR A 83 7.80 -0.62 -1.68
CA THR A 83 6.33 -0.62 -1.70
C THR A 83 5.74 -1.26 -0.45
N ALA A 84 4.65 -0.68 0.05
CA ALA A 84 3.91 -1.22 1.19
C ALA A 84 2.96 -2.34 0.76
N TRP A 85 2.86 -3.37 1.57
CA TRP A 85 1.93 -4.46 1.44
C TRP A 85 1.23 -4.70 2.78
N PHE A 86 -0.07 -4.91 2.75
CA PHE A 86 -0.83 -5.23 3.96
C PHE A 86 -0.57 -6.67 4.38
N ARG A 87 -0.45 -6.85 5.69
CA ARG A 87 -0.51 -8.18 6.29
C ARG A 87 -1.93 -8.73 6.18
N PRO A 88 -2.10 -10.05 6.08
CA PRO A 88 -3.43 -10.67 6.12
C PRO A 88 -4.23 -10.35 7.38
N SER A 89 -3.52 -10.14 8.50
CA SER A 89 -4.09 -9.77 9.80
C SER A 89 -4.58 -8.32 9.88
N ALA A 90 -4.23 -7.47 8.91
CA ALA A 90 -4.56 -6.05 8.90
C ALA A 90 -6.00 -5.76 8.46
N VAL A 91 -6.96 -6.53 9.00
CA VAL A 91 -8.36 -6.56 8.54
C VAL A 91 -8.97 -5.16 8.53
N HIS A 92 -8.81 -4.39 9.61
CA HIS A 92 -9.35 -3.03 9.71
C HIS A 92 -8.75 -2.06 8.68
N LEU A 93 -7.46 -2.18 8.39
CA LEU A 93 -6.80 -1.31 7.41
C LEU A 93 -7.15 -1.70 5.97
N ILE A 94 -7.36 -3.01 5.73
CA ILE A 94 -7.85 -3.52 4.44
C ILE A 94 -9.30 -3.09 4.22
N ASP A 95 -10.15 -3.19 5.23
CA ASP A 95 -11.54 -2.73 5.13
C ASP A 95 -11.60 -1.21 4.91
N LYS A 96 -10.78 -0.43 5.62
CA LYS A 96 -10.64 1.01 5.36
C LYS A 96 -10.17 1.28 3.93
N THR A 97 -9.22 0.49 3.43
CA THR A 97 -8.73 0.59 2.06
C THR A 97 -9.84 0.37 1.04
N ARG A 98 -10.80 -0.53 1.28
CA ARG A 98 -11.95 -0.73 0.38
C ARG A 98 -12.80 0.54 0.22
N GLU A 99 -12.96 1.35 1.27
CA GLU A 99 -13.65 2.64 1.15
C GLU A 99 -12.90 3.60 0.21
N TYR A 100 -11.56 3.54 0.16
CA TYR A 100 -10.78 4.30 -0.83
C TYR A 100 -10.97 3.74 -2.24
N LEU A 101 -11.13 2.42 -2.41
CA LEU A 101 -11.43 1.84 -3.71
C LEU A 101 -12.78 2.35 -4.24
N ASP A 102 -13.80 2.42 -3.38
CA ASP A 102 -15.11 3.00 -3.73
C ASP A 102 -14.99 4.48 -4.12
N LEU A 103 -14.09 5.24 -3.47
CA LEU A 103 -13.75 6.60 -3.90
C LEU A 103 -13.12 6.57 -5.31
N LEU A 104 -12.07 5.76 -5.52
CA LEU A 104 -11.38 5.71 -6.82
C LEU A 104 -12.33 5.31 -7.96
N ASP A 105 -13.22 4.33 -7.73
CA ASP A 105 -14.21 3.88 -8.70
C ASP A 105 -15.18 4.99 -9.10
N ARG A 106 -15.65 5.80 -8.14
CA ARG A 106 -16.53 6.95 -8.42
C ARG A 106 -15.88 8.01 -9.31
N TYR A 107 -14.56 8.16 -9.24
CA TYR A 107 -13.79 9.10 -10.06
C TYR A 107 -13.14 8.43 -11.29
N GLY A 108 -13.46 7.16 -11.56
CA GLY A 108 -12.93 6.43 -12.71
C GLY A 108 -11.41 6.22 -12.68
N VAL A 109 -10.81 6.21 -11.49
CA VAL A 109 -9.37 5.97 -11.31
C VAL A 109 -9.13 4.46 -11.19
N PRO A 110 -8.44 3.84 -12.16
CA PRO A 110 -8.27 2.40 -12.16
C PRO A 110 -7.28 1.94 -11.09
N TRP A 111 -7.58 0.79 -10.49
CA TRP A 111 -6.74 0.11 -9.52
C TRP A 111 -6.76 -1.42 -9.76
N THR A 112 -5.77 -2.12 -9.22
CA THR A 112 -5.68 -3.59 -9.24
C THR A 112 -5.24 -4.10 -7.87
N GLU A 113 -5.63 -5.35 -7.57
CA GLU A 113 -5.19 -6.07 -6.38
C GLU A 113 -4.04 -7.02 -6.75
N ARG A 114 -2.97 -6.99 -5.95
CA ARG A 114 -1.84 -7.92 -6.01
C ARG A 114 -1.79 -8.72 -4.73
N ARG A 115 -1.53 -10.01 -4.85
CA ARG A 115 -1.26 -10.92 -3.73
C ARG A 115 0.09 -11.59 -3.91
N SER A 116 0.85 -11.74 -2.82
CA SER A 116 2.10 -12.50 -2.83
C SER A 116 2.43 -13.06 -1.45
N ALA A 117 2.91 -14.30 -1.39
CA ALA A 117 3.46 -14.87 -0.15
C ALA A 117 4.87 -14.31 0.17
N ALA A 118 5.58 -13.82 -0.85
CA ALA A 118 6.94 -13.27 -0.75
C ALA A 118 7.04 -12.00 -1.60
N PRO A 119 6.50 -10.85 -1.14
CA PRO A 119 6.41 -9.64 -1.96
C PRO A 119 7.76 -8.95 -2.21
N GLY A 120 8.84 -9.37 -1.53
CA GLY A 120 10.20 -8.87 -1.73
C GLY A 120 11.04 -8.91 -0.45
N ARG A 121 12.17 -8.21 -0.47
CA ARG A 121 13.03 -8.04 0.72
C ARG A 121 12.39 -7.02 1.66
N VAL A 122 11.99 -7.46 2.86
CA VAL A 122 11.41 -6.58 3.88
C VAL A 122 12.44 -5.58 4.39
N VAL A 123 12.09 -4.29 4.36
CA VAL A 123 12.89 -3.17 4.90
C VAL A 123 12.19 -2.47 6.06
N TYR A 124 10.90 -2.72 6.24
CA TYR A 124 10.12 -2.27 7.38
C TYR A 124 8.96 -3.23 7.65
N ALA A 125 8.57 -3.38 8.91
CA ALA A 125 7.44 -4.21 9.31
C ALA A 125 6.80 -3.67 10.59
N ASP A 126 5.46 -3.63 10.60
CA ASP A 126 4.63 -3.39 11.78
C ASP A 126 3.47 -4.42 11.80
N ASP A 127 2.48 -4.23 12.68
CA ASP A 127 1.33 -5.13 12.82
C ASP A 127 0.34 -5.10 11.64
N GLY A 128 0.33 -4.02 10.86
CA GLY A 128 -0.57 -3.79 9.72
C GLY A 128 0.08 -4.03 8.36
N GLN A 129 1.38 -3.79 8.21
CA GLN A 129 2.05 -3.79 6.91
C GLN A 129 3.50 -4.26 6.96
N VAL A 130 4.01 -4.56 5.77
CA VAL A 130 5.44 -4.65 5.47
C VAL A 130 5.76 -3.70 4.34
N VAL A 131 6.91 -3.03 4.40
CA VAL A 131 7.49 -2.37 3.22
C VAL A 131 8.59 -3.25 2.70
N VAL A 132 8.54 -3.51 1.39
CA VAL A 132 9.51 -4.36 0.71
C VAL A 132 10.17 -3.62 -0.43
N VAL A 133 11.45 -3.92 -0.64
CA VAL A 133 12.11 -3.67 -1.91
C VAL A 133 11.81 -4.87 -2.81
N PRO A 134 11.23 -4.66 -4.00
CA PRO A 134 11.04 -5.74 -4.97
C PRO A 134 12.37 -6.45 -5.21
N GLY A 135 12.38 -7.78 -5.10
CA GLY A 135 13.50 -8.55 -5.64
C GLY A 135 13.46 -8.52 -7.16
N GLU A 136 14.56 -8.87 -7.83
CA GLU A 136 14.47 -9.46 -9.15
C GLU A 136 13.55 -10.67 -8.99
N SER A 137 12.30 -10.53 -9.42
CA SER A 137 11.40 -11.69 -9.47
C SER A 137 11.90 -12.45 -10.69
N ASP A 138 12.45 -13.64 -10.49
CA ASP A 138 12.62 -14.60 -11.59
C ASP A 138 11.26 -14.74 -12.27
N ASP A 139 11.20 -14.28 -13.51
CA ASP A 139 10.09 -14.47 -14.45
C ASP A 139 10.01 -15.95 -14.85
#